data_AF-A0A323TEW7-F1
#
_entry.id   AF-A0A323TEW7-F1
#
_cell.length_a   1.000
_cell.length_b   1.000
_cell.length_c   1.000
_cell.angle_alpha   90.00
_cell.angle_beta   90.00
_cell.angle_gamma   90.00
#
_symmetry.space_group_name_H-M   'P 1'
#
loop_
_entity.id
_entity.type
_entity.pdbx_description
1 polymer ?
#
loop_
_entity_poly.entity_id
_entity_poly.type
_entity_poly.pdbx_seq_one_letter_code
_entity_poly.pdbx_strand_id
1 'polypeptide(L)'
;MDINAIQQMNSVMKPHQTQASNQSTPHEAQQSFKTWMNNAISEVNDAQVHSADMTEKMARGEQVDLHDVMIASEKASVTLQTTIEVRNKAIEAYQEIMRMQV
;
A
#
# COMPACT_ATOMS: atom_id res chain seq x y z
N MET A 1 11.58 33.09 56.77
CA MET A 1 11.67 31.86 55.96
C MET A 1 11.09 32.19 54.61
N ASP A 2 11.90 32.59 53.64
CA ASP A 2 11.45 32.74 52.24
C ASP A 2 12.56 32.25 51.31
N ILE A 3 12.87 30.96 51.45
CA ILE A 3 13.82 30.23 50.60
C ILE A 3 13.11 29.79 49.29
N ASN A 4 11.85 30.17 49.10
CA ASN A 4 10.98 29.69 48.03
C ASN A 4 11.07 30.50 46.71
N ALA A 5 11.86 31.58 46.67
CA ALA A 5 11.94 32.46 45.49
C ALA A 5 12.96 31.99 44.43
N ILE A 6 13.88 31.09 44.75
CA ILE A 6 14.96 30.66 43.83
C ILE A 6 14.59 29.40 43.03
N GLN A 7 13.53 28.67 43.39
CA GLN A 7 13.10 27.49 42.63
C GLN A 7 12.27 27.81 41.36
N GLN A 8 11.82 29.06 41.17
CA GLN A 8 10.96 29.41 40.04
C GLN A 8 11.70 29.76 38.73
N MET A 9 13.02 29.96 38.75
CA MET A 9 13.79 30.25 37.53
C MET A 9 14.22 29.00 36.73
N ASN A 10 14.03 27.79 37.25
CA ASN A 10 14.39 26.55 36.52
C ASN A 10 13.25 25.96 35.66
N SER A 11 12.09 26.62 35.58
CA SER A 11 10.91 26.09 34.88
C SER A 11 10.82 26.47 33.40
N VAL A 12 11.80 27.22 32.86
CA VAL A 12 11.75 27.81 31.50
C VAL A 12 12.44 26.96 30.43
N MET A 13 13.09 25.84 30.77
CA MET A 13 13.59 24.87 29.79
C MET A 13 12.89 23.53 29.92
N LYS A 14 11.62 23.49 29.47
CA LYS A 14 11.08 22.24 28.93
C LYS A 14 11.60 22.14 27.50
N PRO A 15 12.37 21.10 27.11
CA PRO A 15 12.53 20.83 25.69
C PRO A 15 11.12 20.67 25.15
N HIS A 16 10.79 21.44 24.11
CA HIS A 16 9.62 21.15 23.28
C HIS A 16 9.74 19.68 22.92
N GLN A 17 8.91 18.84 23.56
CA GLN A 17 8.60 17.53 23.03
C GLN A 17 7.87 17.83 21.73
N THR A 18 8.65 17.97 20.66
CA THR A 18 8.20 17.65 19.33
C THR A 18 7.46 16.34 19.48
N GLN A 19 6.13 16.40 19.29
CA GLN A 19 5.29 15.23 19.17
C GLN A 19 6.07 14.23 18.34
N ALA A 20 6.43 13.11 18.96
CA ALA A 20 6.99 11.99 18.26
C ALA A 20 5.96 11.68 17.18
N SER A 21 6.29 12.06 15.95
CA SER A 21 5.62 11.54 14.78
C SER A 21 5.55 10.03 15.00
N ASN A 22 4.37 9.47 14.82
CA ASN A 22 4.13 8.05 14.93
C ASN A 22 4.95 7.38 13.80
N GLN A 23 6.26 7.25 14.02
CA GLN A 23 7.19 6.67 13.06
C GLN A 23 6.91 5.18 13.12
N SER A 24 6.06 4.72 12.21
CA SER A 24 5.84 3.30 11.99
C SER A 24 7.20 2.61 11.96
N THR A 25 7.38 1.66 12.85
CA THR A 25 8.65 0.94 12.92
C THR A 25 8.90 0.27 11.56
N PRO A 26 10.16 0.02 11.16
CA PRO A 26 10.45 -0.70 9.91
C PRO A 26 9.66 -2.02 9.78
N HIS A 27 9.41 -2.69 10.91
CA HIS A 27 8.60 -3.90 10.97
C HIS A 27 7.11 -3.63 10.67
N GLU A 28 6.53 -2.57 11.21
CA GLU A 28 5.14 -2.18 10.97
C GLU A 28 4.91 -1.75 9.51
N ALA A 29 5.89 -1.04 8.92
CA ALA A 29 5.89 -0.69 7.50
C ALA A 29 5.98 -1.93 6.59
N GLN A 30 6.78 -2.93 6.97
CA GLN A 30 6.85 -4.20 6.24
C GLN A 30 5.52 -4.97 6.31
N GLN A 31 4.90 -5.01 7.50
CA GLN A 31 3.60 -5.68 7.70
C GLN A 31 2.50 -5.03 6.87
N SER A 32 2.45 -3.69 6.85
CA SER A 32 1.45 -2.94 6.07
C SER A 32 1.65 -3.10 4.57
N PHE A 33 2.91 -3.05 4.09
CA PHE A 33 3.22 -3.32 2.68
C PHE A 33 2.87 -4.75 2.27
N LYS A 34 3.20 -5.75 3.09
CA LYS A 34 2.83 -7.15 2.84
C LYS A 34 1.31 -7.31 2.71
N THR A 35 0.57 -6.69 3.63
CA THR A 35 -0.90 -6.71 3.61
C THR A 35 -1.45 -6.05 2.36
N TRP A 36 -0.95 -4.86 2.02
CA TRP A 36 -1.31 -4.14 0.81
C TRP A 36 -1.02 -4.95 -0.46
N MET A 37 0.16 -5.58 -0.56
CA MET A 37 0.54 -6.37 -1.73
C MET A 37 -0.31 -7.63 -1.88
N ASN A 38 -0.63 -8.31 -0.77
CA ASN A 38 -1.56 -9.44 -0.80
C ASN A 38 -2.95 -9.02 -1.28
N ASN A 39 -3.45 -7.88 -0.80
CA ASN A 39 -4.73 -7.34 -1.23
C ASN A 39 -4.71 -6.97 -2.73
N ALA A 40 -3.64 -6.34 -3.21
CA ALA A 40 -3.49 -6.00 -4.62
C ALA A 40 -3.46 -7.25 -5.52
N ILE A 41 -2.80 -8.33 -5.09
CA ILE A 41 -2.80 -9.61 -5.81
C ILE A 41 -4.21 -10.23 -5.84
N SER A 42 -4.92 -10.18 -4.71
CA SER A 42 -6.32 -10.64 -4.65
C SER A 42 -7.20 -9.84 -5.62
N GLU A 43 -7.05 -8.52 -5.65
CA GLU A 43 -7.84 -7.65 -6.53
C GLU A 43 -7.58 -7.94 -8.01
N VAL A 44 -6.32 -8.20 -8.39
CA VAL A 44 -5.98 -8.64 -9.76
C VAL A 44 -6.67 -9.96 -10.09
N ASN A 45 -6.63 -10.93 -9.17
CA ASN A 45 -7.28 -12.21 -9.37
C ASN A 45 -8.81 -12.04 -9.53
N ASP A 46 -9.42 -11.22 -8.68
CA ASP A 46 -10.86 -10.96 -8.72
C ASP A 46 -11.27 -10.28 -10.03
N ALA A 47 -10.47 -9.32 -10.51
CA ALA A 47 -10.69 -8.68 -11.81
C ALA A 47 -10.59 -9.69 -12.98
N GLN A 48 -9.63 -10.61 -12.94
CA GLN A 48 -9.46 -11.66 -13.95
C GLN A 48 -10.62 -12.65 -13.95
N VAL A 49 -11.02 -13.14 -12.77
CA VAL A 49 -12.16 -14.06 -12.62
C VAL A 49 -13.47 -13.39 -13.07
N HIS A 50 -13.67 -12.12 -12.71
CA HIS A 50 -14.85 -11.37 -13.13
C HIS A 50 -14.92 -11.21 -14.65
N SER A 51 -13.79 -10.87 -15.30
CA SER A 51 -13.72 -10.78 -16.76
C SER A 51 -14.01 -12.13 -17.44
N ALA A 52 -13.48 -13.23 -16.88
CA ALA A 52 -13.73 -14.57 -17.40
C ALA A 52 -15.22 -14.97 -17.27
N ASP A 53 -15.84 -14.71 -16.12
CA ASP A 53 -17.27 -14.97 -15.87
C ASP A 53 -18.16 -14.17 -16.84
N MET A 54 -17.88 -12.88 -17.02
CA MET A 54 -18.60 -12.02 -17.98
C MET A 54 -18.47 -12.53 -19.42
N THR A 55 -17.28 -12.98 -19.79
CA THR A 55 -17.02 -13.58 -21.11
C THR A 55 -17.78 -14.89 -21.29
N GLU A 56 -17.80 -15.74 -20.28
CA GLU A 56 -18.53 -17.02 -20.31
C GLU A 56 -20.04 -16.79 -20.43
N LYS A 57 -20.61 -15.89 -19.62
CA LYS A 57 -22.04 -15.55 -19.66
C LYS A 57 -22.45 -15.00 -21.03
N MET A 58 -21.64 -14.13 -21.61
CA MET A 58 -21.87 -13.62 -22.96
C MET A 58 -21.80 -14.73 -24.01
N ALA A 59 -20.81 -15.63 -23.93
CA ALA A 59 -20.71 -16.78 -24.83
C ALA A 59 -21.88 -17.77 -24.70
N ARG A 60 -22.50 -17.85 -23.51
CA ARG A 60 -23.72 -18.63 -23.24
C ARG A 60 -25.00 -17.95 -23.71
N GLY A 61 -24.93 -16.70 -24.17
CA GLY A 61 -26.10 -15.93 -24.63
C GLY A 61 -26.96 -15.36 -23.51
N GLU A 62 -26.41 -15.21 -22.29
CA GLU A 62 -27.07 -14.49 -21.21
C GLU A 62 -27.16 -12.99 -21.53
N GLN A 63 -28.06 -12.25 -20.84
CA GLN A 63 -28.15 -10.79 -20.97
C GLN A 63 -26.92 -10.13 -20.31
N VAL A 64 -25.81 -10.10 -21.05
CA VAL A 64 -24.61 -9.36 -20.71
C VAL A 64 -24.25 -8.51 -21.90
N ASP A 65 -24.08 -7.22 -21.68
CA ASP A 65 -23.71 -6.31 -22.75
C ASP A 65 -22.26 -6.53 -23.19
N LEU A 66 -22.03 -6.63 -24.50
CA LEU A 66 -20.69 -6.83 -25.06
C LEU A 66 -19.69 -5.75 -24.60
N HIS A 67 -20.16 -4.50 -24.46
CA HIS A 67 -19.30 -3.40 -24.01
C HIS A 67 -18.81 -3.61 -22.58
N ASP A 68 -19.65 -4.14 -21.70
CA ASP A 68 -19.27 -4.42 -20.32
C ASP A 68 -18.21 -5.53 -20.24
N VAL A 69 -18.34 -6.58 -21.06
CA VAL A 69 -17.32 -7.64 -21.14
C VAL A 69 -15.98 -7.06 -21.62
N MET A 70 -16.00 -6.22 -22.64
CA MET A 70 -14.78 -5.57 -23.14
C MET A 70 -14.14 -4.68 -22.09
N ILE A 71 -14.94 -3.87 -21.37
CA ILE A 71 -14.44 -3.02 -20.28
C ILE A 71 -13.85 -3.87 -19.16
N ALA A 72 -14.52 -4.96 -18.76
CA ALA A 72 -14.03 -5.86 -17.72
C ALA A 72 -12.70 -6.52 -18.12
N SER A 73 -12.59 -6.96 -19.37
CA SER A 73 -11.35 -7.53 -19.92
C SER A 73 -10.21 -6.52 -19.95
N GLU A 74 -10.46 -5.30 -20.42
CA GLU A 74 -9.44 -4.26 -20.47
C GLU A 74 -8.99 -3.86 -19.07
N LYS A 75 -9.93 -3.71 -18.14
CA LYS A 75 -9.63 -3.45 -16.73
C LYS A 75 -8.74 -4.54 -16.14
N ALA A 76 -9.09 -5.82 -16.35
CA ALA A 76 -8.30 -6.94 -15.85
C ALA A 76 -6.87 -6.95 -16.43
N SER A 77 -6.72 -6.60 -17.72
CA SER A 77 -5.42 -6.49 -18.41
C SER A 77 -4.56 -5.37 -17.84
N VAL A 78 -5.09 -4.15 -17.76
CA VAL A 78 -4.38 -2.96 -17.26
C VAL A 78 -4.00 -3.14 -15.79
N THR A 79 -4.89 -3.69 -14.96
CA THR A 79 -4.62 -3.99 -13.56
C THR A 79 -3.49 -5.02 -13.42
N LEU A 80 -3.49 -6.08 -14.22
CA LEU A 80 -2.42 -7.08 -14.21
C LEU A 80 -1.06 -6.46 -14.62
N GLN A 81 -1.04 -5.69 -15.70
CA GLN A 81 0.18 -5.01 -16.16
C GLN A 81 0.73 -4.08 -15.08
N THR A 82 -0.14 -3.30 -14.44
CA THR A 82 0.24 -2.41 -13.34
C THR A 82 0.86 -3.19 -12.19
N THR A 83 0.27 -4.33 -11.80
CA THR A 83 0.81 -5.18 -10.73
C THR A 83 2.18 -5.76 -11.08
N ILE A 84 2.42 -6.10 -12.35
CA ILE A 84 3.75 -6.56 -12.81
C ILE A 84 4.79 -5.45 -12.65
N GLU A 85 4.45 -4.21 -13.02
CA GLU A 85 5.34 -3.06 -12.86
C GLU A 85 5.66 -2.78 -11.39
N VAL A 86 4.65 -2.80 -10.51
CA VAL A 86 4.83 -2.67 -9.06
C VAL A 86 5.75 -3.77 -8.53
N ARG A 87 5.52 -5.03 -8.94
CA ARG A 87 6.37 -6.18 -8.55
C ARG A 87 7.82 -5.95 -8.96
N ASN A 88 8.05 -5.52 -10.20
CA ASN A 88 9.39 -5.26 -10.72
C ASN A 88 10.07 -4.15 -9.90
N LYS A 89 9.37 -3.03 -9.64
CA LYS A 89 9.89 -1.93 -8.83
C LYS A 89 10.19 -2.33 -7.39
N ALA A 90 9.38 -3.18 -6.78
CA ALA A 90 9.65 -3.71 -5.44
C ALA A 90 10.93 -4.56 -5.39
N ILE A 91 11.16 -5.39 -6.42
CA ILE A 91 12.39 -6.18 -6.55
C ILE A 91 13.61 -5.28 -6.76
N GLU A 92 13.50 -4.26 -7.62
CA GLU A 92 14.56 -3.27 -7.85
C GLU A 92 14.92 -2.54 -6.54
N ALA A 93 13.93 -2.08 -5.78
CA ALA A 93 14.16 -1.40 -4.51
C ALA A 93 14.87 -2.31 -3.49
N TYR A 94 14.49 -3.59 -3.42
CA TYR A 94 15.18 -4.57 -2.59
C TYR A 94 16.65 -4.76 -3.02
N GLN A 95 16.90 -4.88 -4.32
CA GLN A 95 18.27 -4.99 -4.85
C GLN A 95 19.11 -3.74 -4.55
N GLU A 96 18.54 -2.55 -4.62
CA GLU A 96 19.24 -1.30 -4.34
C GLU A 96 19.67 -1.20 -2.88
N ILE A 97 18.78 -1.56 -1.93
CA ILE A 97 19.12 -1.59 -0.50
C ILE A 97 20.30 -2.53 -0.23
N MET A 98 20.34 -3.68 -0.90
CA MET A 98 21.45 -4.65 -0.77
C MET A 98 22.77 -4.09 -1.32
N ARG A 99 22.72 -3.20 -2.32
CA ARG A 99 23.91 -2.54 -2.91
C ARG A 99 24.41 -1.37 -2.07
N MET A 100 23.58 -0.78 -1.22
CA MET A 100 24.00 0.30 -0.31
C MET A 100 24.82 -0.18 0.89
N GLN A 101 24.76 -1.47 1.24
CA GLN A 101 25.40 -2.03 2.44
C GLN A 101 26.80 -2.63 2.22
N VAL A 102 27.36 -2.52 1.01
CA VAL A 102 28.75 -2.93 0.70
C VAL A 102 29.71 -1.76 0.73
#